data_AF-A0A1W9K3J9-F1
#
_entry.id   AF-A0A1W9K3J9-F1
#
_cell.length_a   1.000
_cell.length_b   1.000
_cell.length_c   1.000
_cell.angle_alpha   90.00
_cell.angle_beta   90.00
_cell.angle_gamma   90.00
#
_symmetry.space_group_name_H-M   'P 1'
#
loop_
_entity.id
_entity.type
_entity.pdbx_description
1 polymer ?
#
loop_
_entity_poly.entity_id
_entity_poly.type
_entity_poly.pdbx_seq_one_letter_code
_entity_poly.pdbx_strand_id
1 'polypeptide(L)'
;MKKLLQKSLLASITALPLLLFVGGAHTANENPHLVSKQTPQAGCADCHTATPEVKDDGILLTKNLTADQATFSKDGVAMCSSCHNPNQGHKVGLNIDFPVPADLPLNEENDITCLTCHYTHGKLDSERPQASHSFMDKLMNAERLKKSFLLRRNNSDGELCLTCHNVN
;
A
#
# COMPACT_ATOMS: atom_id res chain seq x y z
N MET A 1 76.19 -22.34 -28.72
CA MET A 1 76.45 -22.14 -27.28
C MET A 1 75.15 -21.66 -26.61
N LYS A 2 74.71 -22.37 -25.56
CA LYS A 2 73.82 -21.96 -24.43
C LYS A 2 72.50 -21.20 -24.80
N LYS A 3 71.34 -21.86 -24.80
CA LYS A 3 70.39 -22.16 -23.69
C LYS A 3 69.52 -20.96 -23.25
N LEU A 4 68.25 -21.29 -22.93
CA LEU A 4 67.17 -20.56 -22.23
C LEU A 4 66.13 -19.95 -23.20
N LEU A 5 64.99 -20.57 -23.52
CA LEU A 5 63.98 -21.27 -22.69
C LEU A 5 63.32 -20.30 -21.70
N GLN A 6 62.31 -19.56 -22.18
CA GLN A 6 61.34 -18.88 -21.33
C GLN A 6 59.94 -19.15 -21.84
N LYS A 7 59.15 -19.72 -20.93
CA LYS A 7 57.87 -20.38 -21.14
C LYS A 7 56.77 -19.35 -21.38
N SER A 8 55.96 -19.60 -22.40
CA SER A 8 54.63 -19.02 -22.58
C SER A 8 53.74 -19.43 -21.40
N LEU A 9 53.30 -18.46 -20.60
CA LEU A 9 52.23 -18.64 -19.64
C LEU A 9 51.05 -17.78 -20.10
N LEU A 10 50.20 -18.35 -20.95
CA LEU A 10 48.88 -17.82 -21.23
C LEU A 10 48.02 -18.08 -20.00
N ALA A 11 47.90 -17.07 -19.13
CA ALA A 11 46.92 -17.08 -18.04
C ALA A 11 45.53 -16.89 -18.66
N SER A 12 44.79 -17.99 -18.79
CA SER A 12 43.39 -18.01 -19.19
C SER A 12 42.54 -17.42 -18.07
N ILE A 13 42.22 -16.13 -18.16
CA ILE A 13 41.23 -15.49 -17.29
C ILE A 13 39.86 -15.96 -17.77
N THR A 14 39.34 -17.02 -17.15
CA THR A 14 37.93 -17.41 -17.27
C THR A 14 37.08 -16.31 -16.65
N ALA A 15 36.49 -15.46 -17.50
CA ALA A 15 35.49 -14.47 -17.11
C ALA A 15 34.23 -15.20 -16.61
N LEU A 16 34.02 -15.19 -15.30
CA LEU A 16 32.79 -15.65 -14.67
C LEU A 16 31.72 -14.57 -14.90
N PRO A 17 30.57 -14.88 -15.55
CA PRO A 17 29.53 -13.89 -15.72
C PRO A 17 28.87 -13.65 -14.36
N LEU A 18 29.13 -12.47 -13.81
CA LEU A 18 28.42 -11.94 -12.64
C LEU A 18 26.96 -11.71 -13.06
N LEU A 19 26.09 -12.67 -12.74
CA LEU A 19 24.64 -12.51 -12.82
C LEU A 19 24.23 -11.41 -11.85
N LEU A 20 24.18 -10.18 -12.35
CA LEU A 20 23.53 -9.06 -11.70
C LEU A 20 22.03 -9.37 -11.69
N PHE A 21 21.56 -9.94 -10.59
CA PHE A 21 20.16 -9.83 -10.22
C PHE A 21 19.86 -8.35 -9.98
N VAL A 22 19.43 -7.67 -11.04
CA VAL A 22 18.76 -6.37 -10.92
C VAL A 22 17.38 -6.68 -10.35
N GLY A 23 17.32 -6.91 -9.03
CA GLY A 23 16.07 -6.78 -8.30
C GLY A 23 15.63 -5.34 -8.48
N GLY A 24 14.55 -5.13 -9.24
CA GLY A 24 13.98 -3.80 -9.46
C GLY A 24 13.69 -3.17 -8.12
N ALA A 25 14.53 -2.24 -7.69
CA ALA A 25 14.22 -1.38 -6.57
C ALA A 25 13.06 -0.49 -7.03
N HIS A 26 11.85 -0.81 -6.62
CA HIS A 26 10.72 0.10 -6.77
C HIS A 26 11.10 1.42 -6.08
N THR A 27 11.32 2.46 -6.87
CA THR A 27 11.66 3.76 -6.34
C THR A 27 10.49 4.26 -5.48
N ALA A 28 10.75 4.62 -4.22
CA ALA A 28 9.76 5.09 -3.24
C ALA A 28 8.98 6.37 -3.64
N ASN A 29 9.12 6.85 -4.87
CA ASN A 29 8.54 8.10 -5.36
C ASN A 29 7.26 7.89 -6.20
N GLU A 30 6.87 6.64 -6.49
CA GLU A 30 5.64 6.34 -7.21
C GLU A 30 4.57 5.89 -6.22
N ASN A 31 3.39 6.52 -6.26
CA ASN A 31 2.25 6.13 -5.43
C ASN A 31 1.68 4.80 -5.97
N PRO A 32 1.87 3.65 -5.29
CA PRO A 32 1.39 2.36 -5.78
C PRO A 32 -0.15 2.30 -5.81
N HIS A 33 -0.83 3.18 -5.08
CA HIS A 33 -2.29 3.28 -5.07
C HIS A 33 -2.84 4.08 -6.25
N LEU A 34 -2.03 4.79 -7.02
CA LEU A 34 -2.51 5.57 -8.17
C LEU A 34 -2.54 4.69 -9.42
N VAL A 35 -3.70 4.08 -9.68
CA VAL A 35 -3.93 3.14 -10.78
C VAL A 35 -3.49 3.68 -12.14
N SER A 36 -3.73 4.97 -12.41
CA SER A 36 -3.33 5.60 -13.69
C SER A 36 -1.82 5.66 -13.94
N LYS A 37 -0.99 5.42 -12.91
CA LYS A 37 0.48 5.35 -13.04
C LYS A 37 1.01 3.91 -13.11
N GLN A 38 0.16 2.89 -12.95
CA GLN A 38 0.57 1.49 -13.01
C GLN A 38 0.67 1.02 -14.47
N THR A 39 1.79 1.32 -15.12
CA THR A 39 2.13 0.79 -16.46
C THR A 39 3.53 0.18 -16.45
N PRO A 40 3.70 -1.09 -16.88
CA PRO A 40 2.67 -2.06 -17.25
C PRO A 40 1.85 -2.54 -16.04
N GLN A 41 0.67 -3.09 -16.27
CA GLN A 41 -0.28 -3.59 -15.25
C GLN A 41 0.26 -4.76 -14.39
N ALA A 42 1.54 -5.14 -14.57
CA ALA A 42 2.22 -6.15 -13.76
C ALA A 42 2.25 -5.77 -12.27
N GLY A 43 2.32 -4.48 -11.92
CA GLY A 43 2.29 -4.02 -10.53
C GLY A 43 0.98 -4.32 -9.79
N CYS A 44 -0.11 -4.61 -10.52
CA CYS A 44 -1.36 -5.00 -9.88
C CYS A 44 -1.24 -6.35 -9.15
N ALA A 45 -0.36 -7.25 -9.60
CA ALA A 45 -0.18 -8.58 -9.01
C ALA A 45 0.54 -8.54 -7.65
N ASP A 46 1.12 -7.40 -7.26
CA ASP A 46 1.70 -7.23 -5.93
C ASP A 46 0.62 -7.29 -4.84
N CYS A 47 -0.59 -6.82 -5.17
CA CYS A 47 -1.75 -6.80 -4.29
C CYS A 47 -2.82 -7.83 -4.69
N HIS A 48 -3.01 -8.07 -5.99
CA HIS A 48 -4.07 -8.92 -6.52
C HIS A 48 -3.57 -10.31 -6.94
N THR A 49 -4.43 -11.33 -6.86
CA THR A 49 -4.14 -12.70 -7.31
C THR A 49 -3.98 -12.81 -8.83
N ALA A 50 -4.56 -11.87 -9.57
CA ALA A 50 -4.44 -11.74 -11.01
C ALA A 50 -4.50 -10.25 -11.40
N THR A 51 -3.93 -9.90 -12.55
CA THR A 51 -4.05 -8.55 -13.11
C THR A 51 -5.51 -8.28 -13.49
N PRO A 52 -6.19 -7.31 -12.83
CA PRO A 52 -7.57 -6.99 -13.15
C PRO A 52 -7.67 -6.21 -14.46
N GLU A 53 -8.82 -6.32 -15.14
CA GLU A 53 -9.16 -5.44 -16.25
C GLU A 53 -9.44 -4.03 -15.70
N VAL A 54 -8.61 -3.05 -16.07
CA VAL A 54 -8.78 -1.65 -15.65
C VAL A 54 -9.60 -0.92 -16.72
N LYS A 55 -10.79 -0.47 -16.35
CA LYS A 55 -11.62 0.42 -17.16
C LYS A 55 -11.44 1.86 -16.69
N ASP A 56 -11.45 2.80 -17.63
CA ASP A 56 -11.40 4.23 -17.33
C ASP A 56 -12.80 4.79 -17.02
N ASP A 57 -13.50 4.14 -16.10
CA ASP A 57 -14.84 4.54 -15.63
C ASP A 57 -14.80 5.18 -14.24
N GLY A 58 -13.61 5.31 -13.65
CA GLY A 58 -13.39 5.89 -12.32
C GLY A 58 -13.88 5.03 -11.15
N ILE A 59 -14.44 3.85 -11.39
CA ILE A 59 -14.98 2.98 -10.33
C ILE A 59 -13.90 2.58 -9.33
N LEU A 60 -12.67 2.34 -9.80
CA LEU A 60 -11.58 1.94 -8.92
C LEU A 60 -11.14 3.04 -7.96
N LEU A 61 -11.47 4.31 -8.20
CA LEU A 61 -11.03 5.46 -7.38
C LEU A 61 -12.06 5.89 -6.33
N THR A 62 -13.15 5.13 -6.16
CA THR A 62 -14.21 5.47 -5.23
C THR A 62 -14.04 4.83 -3.86
N LYS A 63 -14.33 5.62 -2.83
CA LYS A 63 -14.35 5.19 -1.43
C LYS A 63 -15.49 4.20 -1.09
N ASN A 64 -16.50 4.12 -1.96
CA ASN A 64 -17.67 3.26 -1.79
C ASN A 64 -17.47 1.87 -2.39
N LEU A 65 -16.35 1.61 -3.07
CA LEU A 65 -16.04 0.28 -3.57
C LEU A 65 -15.64 -0.61 -2.39
N THR A 66 -16.44 -1.63 -2.13
CA THR A 66 -16.06 -2.68 -1.19
C THR A 66 -15.01 -3.55 -1.87
N ALA A 67 -13.92 -3.80 -1.17
CA ALA A 67 -12.86 -4.63 -1.71
C ALA A 67 -13.29 -6.11 -1.65
N ASP A 68 -13.17 -6.82 -2.76
CA ASP A 68 -13.32 -8.28 -2.78
C ASP A 68 -12.01 -8.92 -2.32
N GLN A 69 -12.00 -9.42 -1.07
CA GLN A 69 -10.80 -9.98 -0.48
C GLN A 69 -10.32 -11.27 -1.15
N ALA A 70 -11.20 -12.00 -1.83
CA ALA A 70 -10.81 -13.18 -2.60
C ALA A 70 -9.91 -12.84 -3.80
N THR A 71 -9.90 -11.57 -4.21
CA THR A 71 -9.04 -11.08 -5.31
C THR A 71 -7.65 -10.63 -4.85
N PHE A 72 -7.37 -10.61 -3.53
CA PHE A 72 -6.07 -10.21 -3.01
C PHE A 72 -5.11 -11.38 -2.84
N SER A 73 -3.84 -11.13 -3.10
CA SER A 73 -2.75 -12.12 -2.96
C SER A 73 -2.49 -12.52 -1.50
N LYS A 74 -2.94 -11.70 -0.55
CA LYS A 74 -2.81 -11.86 0.90
C LYS A 74 -4.05 -11.28 1.58
N ASP A 75 -4.26 -11.58 2.86
CA ASP A 75 -5.31 -10.92 3.64
C ASP A 75 -5.08 -9.39 3.73
N GLY A 76 -6.14 -8.66 4.04
CA GLY A 76 -6.13 -7.19 4.03
C GLY A 76 -5.10 -6.55 4.98
N VAL A 77 -4.67 -7.24 6.05
CA VAL A 77 -3.63 -6.73 6.96
C VAL A 77 -2.25 -7.06 6.41
N ALA A 78 -2.00 -8.33 6.05
CA ALA A 78 -0.72 -8.77 5.53
C ALA A 78 -0.33 -8.04 4.24
N MET A 79 -1.28 -7.81 3.34
CA MET A 79 -1.08 -7.05 2.11
C MET A 79 -0.59 -5.62 2.40
N CYS A 80 -1.29 -4.86 3.24
CA CYS A 80 -0.90 -3.50 3.57
C CYS A 80 0.44 -3.45 4.33
N SER A 81 0.69 -4.44 5.18
CA SER A 81 1.89 -4.50 6.03
C SER A 81 3.19 -4.78 5.27
N SER A 82 3.14 -5.20 4.00
CA SER A 82 4.36 -5.37 3.20
C SER A 82 5.04 -4.03 2.86
N CYS A 83 4.28 -2.94 2.90
CA CYS A 83 4.77 -1.59 2.62
C CYS A 83 4.59 -0.64 3.81
N HIS A 84 3.56 -0.83 4.62
CA HIS A 84 3.25 0.02 5.78
C HIS A 84 3.60 -0.67 7.08
N ASN A 85 4.10 0.09 8.07
CA ASN A 85 4.28 -0.45 9.41
C ASN A 85 2.91 -0.55 10.10
N PRO A 86 2.40 -1.76 10.42
CA PRO A 86 1.09 -1.92 11.04
C PRO A 86 1.00 -1.31 12.44
N ASN A 87 2.14 -1.02 13.09
CA ASN A 87 2.20 -0.38 14.41
C ASN A 87 2.14 1.15 14.36
N GLN A 88 2.10 1.77 13.17
CA GLN A 88 2.04 3.24 13.01
C GLN A 88 0.61 3.78 12.88
N GLY A 89 -0.42 2.96 13.12
CA GLY A 89 -1.83 3.34 12.94
C GLY A 89 -2.78 2.75 13.99
N HIS A 90 -4.07 2.73 13.64
CA HIS A 90 -5.10 2.07 14.46
C HIS A 90 -4.90 0.53 14.45
N LYS A 91 -5.34 -0.14 15.53
CA LYS A 91 -5.17 -1.58 15.68
C LYS A 91 -6.12 -2.34 14.73
N VAL A 92 -5.59 -3.35 14.05
CA VAL A 92 -6.30 -4.23 13.11
C VAL A 92 -6.12 -5.70 13.49
N GLY A 93 -6.83 -6.62 12.83
CA GLY A 93 -6.87 -8.04 13.19
C GLY A 93 -7.66 -8.29 14.48
N LEU A 94 -8.64 -7.43 14.76
CA LEU A 94 -9.51 -7.54 15.93
C LEU A 94 -10.89 -8.00 15.49
N ASN A 95 -11.30 -9.16 16.00
CA ASN A 95 -12.65 -9.66 15.86
C ASN A 95 -13.62 -8.80 16.66
N ILE A 96 -14.74 -8.41 16.05
CA ILE A 96 -15.81 -7.69 16.74
C ILE A 96 -17.15 -8.41 16.55
N ASP A 97 -17.99 -8.34 17.57
CA ASP A 97 -19.27 -9.04 17.66
C ASP A 97 -20.48 -8.09 17.55
N PHE A 98 -20.25 -6.84 17.16
CA PHE A 98 -21.27 -5.82 16.96
C PHE A 98 -21.34 -5.37 15.50
N PRO A 99 -22.53 -4.93 15.03
CA PRO A 99 -22.68 -4.49 13.65
C PRO A 99 -21.91 -3.19 13.39
N VAL A 100 -21.30 -3.11 12.21
CA VAL A 100 -20.70 -1.88 11.68
C VAL A 100 -21.47 -1.38 10.46
N PRO A 101 -21.42 -0.08 10.14
CA PRO A 101 -22.01 0.44 8.92
C PRO A 101 -21.48 -0.25 7.66
N ALA A 102 -22.32 -0.39 6.64
CA ALA A 102 -21.99 -1.11 5.40
C ALA A 102 -20.80 -0.53 4.62
N ASP A 103 -20.50 0.75 4.79
CA ASP A 103 -19.35 1.43 4.20
C ASP A 103 -18.05 1.29 5.03
N LEU A 104 -18.08 0.53 6.13
CA LEU A 104 -16.92 0.09 6.91
C LEU A 104 -16.91 -1.45 6.99
N PRO A 105 -16.70 -2.16 5.87
CA PRO A 105 -16.82 -3.60 5.82
C PRO A 105 -15.77 -4.31 6.70
N LEU A 106 -16.18 -5.36 7.39
CA LEU A 106 -15.27 -6.31 8.05
C LEU A 106 -14.82 -7.37 7.04
N ASN A 107 -13.84 -8.18 7.42
CA ASN A 107 -13.54 -9.40 6.65
C ASN A 107 -14.57 -10.52 6.89
N GLU A 108 -14.36 -11.66 6.24
CA GLU A 108 -15.25 -12.83 6.33
C GLU A 108 -15.32 -13.39 7.77
N GLU A 109 -14.28 -13.17 8.57
CA GLU A 109 -14.19 -13.56 9.96
C GLU A 109 -14.82 -12.54 10.94
N ASN A 110 -15.28 -11.38 10.48
CA ASN A 110 -15.70 -10.22 11.30
C ASN A 110 -14.56 -9.48 12.03
N ASP A 111 -13.36 -9.53 11.47
CA ASP A 111 -12.22 -8.73 11.92
C ASP A 111 -12.17 -7.35 11.26
N ILE A 112 -11.74 -6.37 12.05
CA ILE A 112 -11.32 -5.06 11.57
C ILE A 112 -9.99 -5.20 10.83
N THR A 113 -9.95 -4.81 9.55
CA THR A 113 -8.72 -4.80 8.74
C THR A 113 -8.36 -3.37 8.33
N CYS A 114 -7.22 -3.20 7.64
CA CYS A 114 -6.89 -1.91 7.03
C CYS A 114 -7.99 -1.44 6.05
N LEU A 115 -8.62 -2.38 5.34
CA LEU A 115 -9.62 -2.13 4.30
C LEU A 115 -10.99 -1.72 4.84
N THR A 116 -11.23 -1.93 6.14
CA THR A 116 -12.43 -1.47 6.84
C THR A 116 -12.53 0.05 6.79
N CYS A 117 -11.41 0.75 7.00
CA CYS A 117 -11.37 2.22 7.03
C CYS A 117 -10.78 2.84 5.76
N HIS A 118 -9.90 2.12 5.07
CA HIS A 118 -9.19 2.61 3.90
C HIS A 118 -9.73 1.99 2.61
N TYR A 119 -9.86 2.81 1.56
CA TYR A 119 -9.92 2.31 0.19
C TYR A 119 -8.50 2.28 -0.39
N THR A 120 -8.27 1.49 -1.45
CA THR A 120 -6.91 1.10 -1.85
C THR A 120 -6.33 1.89 -3.01
N HIS A 121 -7.16 2.60 -3.76
CA HIS A 121 -6.76 3.22 -5.02
C HIS A 121 -7.13 4.70 -5.04
N GLY A 122 -6.15 5.57 -5.28
CA GLY A 122 -6.39 7.00 -5.33
C GLY A 122 -5.14 7.83 -5.10
N LYS A 123 -5.34 9.15 -5.05
CA LYS A 123 -4.29 10.09 -4.68
C LYS A 123 -4.14 10.14 -3.16
N LEU A 124 -2.90 10.26 -2.69
CA LEU A 124 -2.55 10.33 -1.26
C LEU A 124 -2.73 11.72 -0.67
N ASP A 125 -3.02 12.73 -1.49
CA ASP A 125 -3.30 14.10 -1.10
C ASP A 125 -4.79 14.45 -1.22
N SER A 126 -5.20 15.49 -0.50
CA SER A 126 -6.56 16.01 -0.47
C SER A 126 -6.55 17.52 -0.29
N GLU A 127 -7.47 18.19 -0.99
CA GLU A 127 -7.72 19.63 -0.84
C GLU A 127 -8.39 19.99 0.50
N ARG A 128 -8.90 18.99 1.24
CA ARG A 128 -9.54 19.17 2.54
C ARG A 128 -8.92 18.24 3.60
N PRO A 129 -8.96 18.62 4.88
CA PRO A 129 -8.55 17.73 5.97
C PRO A 129 -9.28 16.39 5.92
N GLN A 130 -8.54 15.29 6.04
CA GLN A 130 -9.13 13.94 6.22
C GLN A 130 -8.78 13.30 7.56
N ALA A 131 -7.79 13.82 8.28
CA ALA A 131 -7.32 13.22 9.52
C ALA A 131 -7.53 14.17 10.71
N SER A 132 -7.73 13.58 11.89
CA SER A 132 -7.96 14.33 13.12
C SER A 132 -6.81 15.29 13.39
N HIS A 133 -7.14 16.55 13.69
CA HIS A 133 -6.16 17.59 13.90
C HIS A 133 -6.29 18.23 15.28
N SER A 134 -5.16 18.61 15.88
CA SER A 134 -5.21 19.53 17.02
C SER A 134 -5.45 20.96 16.52
N PHE A 135 -5.86 21.83 17.43
CA PHE A 135 -5.90 23.27 17.16
C PHE A 135 -4.56 23.78 16.61
N MET A 136 -3.44 23.28 17.14
CA MET A 136 -2.10 23.69 16.73
C MET A 136 -1.77 23.23 15.30
N ASP A 137 -2.19 22.04 14.90
CA ASP A 137 -1.99 21.57 13.52
C ASP A 137 -2.71 22.46 12.52
N LYS A 138 -3.93 22.91 12.86
CA LYS A 138 -4.71 23.83 12.03
C LYS A 138 -4.06 25.21 11.96
N LEU A 139 -3.60 25.74 13.10
CA LEU A 139 -2.89 27.02 13.17
C LEU A 139 -1.63 27.01 12.31
N MET A 140 -0.88 25.91 12.32
CA MET A 140 0.39 25.75 11.59
C MET A 140 0.22 25.21 10.17
N ASN A 141 -1.02 24.96 9.71
CA ASN A 141 -1.31 24.33 8.42
C ASN A 141 -0.47 23.08 8.15
N ALA A 142 -0.39 22.19 9.14
CA ALA A 142 0.50 21.03 9.10
C ALA A 142 0.26 20.17 7.84
N GLU A 143 1.34 19.70 7.20
CA GLU A 143 1.26 18.94 5.94
C GLU A 143 0.37 17.69 6.05
N ARG A 144 0.36 17.04 7.21
CA ARG A 144 -0.49 15.87 7.50
C ARG A 144 -1.99 16.12 7.31
N LEU A 145 -2.43 17.39 7.37
CA LEU A 145 -3.82 17.76 7.13
C LEU A 145 -4.21 17.54 5.67
N LYS A 146 -3.28 17.68 4.74
CA LYS A 146 -3.53 17.54 3.30
C LYS A 146 -3.38 16.09 2.82
N LYS A 147 -3.07 15.14 3.69
CA LYS A 147 -2.97 13.73 3.31
C LYS A 147 -4.37 13.11 3.33
N SER A 148 -4.76 12.48 2.22
CA SER A 148 -6.07 11.83 2.12
C SER A 148 -6.15 10.58 2.98
N PHE A 149 -4.99 9.93 3.15
CA PHE A 149 -4.83 8.57 3.70
C PHE A 149 -5.76 7.54 3.05
N LEU A 150 -6.42 7.86 1.94
CA LEU A 150 -7.46 7.05 1.32
C LEU A 150 -8.54 6.57 2.32
N LEU A 151 -9.03 7.47 3.19
CA LEU A 151 -10.08 7.12 4.16
C LEU A 151 -11.47 7.07 3.51
N ARG A 152 -12.29 6.07 3.90
CA ARG A 152 -13.67 5.91 3.42
C ARG A 152 -14.62 7.01 3.90
N ARG A 153 -14.36 7.50 5.10
CA ARG A 153 -15.07 8.63 5.73
C ARG A 153 -14.10 9.75 6.03
N ASN A 154 -14.64 10.95 6.13
CA ASN A 154 -13.89 12.03 6.72
C ASN A 154 -13.59 11.69 8.20
N ASN A 155 -12.45 12.14 8.69
CA ASN A 155 -12.04 11.94 10.08
C ASN A 155 -11.38 13.21 10.66
N SER A 156 -11.65 14.39 10.07
CA SER A 156 -11.13 15.67 10.56
C SER A 156 -11.45 15.92 12.03
N ASP A 157 -12.61 15.43 12.47
CA ASP A 157 -13.15 15.65 13.82
C ASP A 157 -13.27 14.32 14.61
N GLY A 158 -12.60 13.25 14.17
CA GLY A 158 -12.62 11.96 14.87
C GLY A 158 -13.87 11.11 14.66
N GLU A 159 -14.78 11.52 13.78
CA GLU A 159 -16.08 10.87 13.52
C GLU A 159 -15.96 9.41 13.05
N LEU A 160 -14.88 9.05 12.36
CA LEU A 160 -14.62 7.66 11.98
C LEU A 160 -14.35 6.80 13.22
N CYS A 161 -13.55 7.31 14.15
CA CYS A 161 -13.21 6.62 15.40
C CYS A 161 -14.47 6.37 16.25
N LEU A 162 -15.38 7.36 16.29
CA LEU A 162 -16.63 7.28 17.04
C LEU A 162 -17.59 6.22 16.51
N THR A 163 -17.38 5.68 15.31
CA THR A 163 -18.21 4.58 14.81
C THR A 163 -18.08 3.32 15.67
N CYS A 164 -16.90 3.08 16.26
CA CYS A 164 -16.66 1.92 17.13
C CYS A 164 -16.40 2.31 18.59
N HIS A 165 -15.91 3.53 18.85
CA HIS A 165 -15.57 3.99 20.21
C HIS A 165 -16.66 4.81 20.90
N ASN A 166 -17.86 4.89 20.32
CA ASN A 166 -19.02 5.52 20.98
C ASN A 166 -19.66 4.52 21.95
N VAL A 167 -19.02 4.34 23.10
CA VAL A 167 -19.59 3.66 24.27
C VAL A 167 -20.65 4.57 24.91
N ASN A 168 -21.84 4.60 24.30
CA ASN A 168 -23.07 5.05 24.91
C ASN A 168 -24.10 3.93 24.82
#